data_AF-A0A7K1J568-F1
#
_entry.id   AF-A0A7K1J568-F1
#
_cell.length_a   1.000
_cell.length_b   1.000
_cell.length_c   1.000
_cell.angle_alpha   90.00
_cell.angle_beta   90.00
_cell.angle_gamma   90.00
#
_symmetry.space_group_name_H-M   'P 1'
#
loop_
_entity.id
_entity.type
_entity.pdbx_description
1 polymer ?
#
loop_
_entity_poly.entity_id
_entity_poly.type
_entity_poly.pdbx_seq_one_letter_code
_entity_poly.pdbx_strand_id
1 'polypeptide(L)'
;MSSAMITARVDSERKREAERVLKKHGRTYSDLIRDLTDYLARTGELPLFERQTLELIENEEKRRRIAQLEAFANRPVPPVLDDRSDEALLAESRDERFSRFEA
;
A
#
# COMPACT_ATOMS: atom_id res chain seq x y z
N MET A 1 4.18 20.90 -33.23
CA MET A 1 3.73 20.28 -31.97
C MET A 1 3.91 18.78 -32.10
N SER A 2 4.64 18.15 -31.18
CA SER A 2 4.77 16.69 -31.13
C SER A 2 3.57 16.12 -30.37
N SER A 3 2.89 15.12 -30.93
CA SER A 3 1.78 14.41 -30.28
C SER A 3 2.27 13.08 -29.74
N ALA A 4 2.05 12.81 -28.46
CA ALA A 4 2.28 11.50 -27.85
C ALA A 4 0.94 10.74 -27.74
N MET A 5 0.95 9.44 -28.01
CA MET A 5 -0.19 8.56 -27.80
C MET A 5 -0.07 7.85 -26.45
N ILE A 6 -1.14 7.90 -25.66
CA ILE A 6 -1.24 7.18 -24.38
C ILE A 6 -2.24 6.04 -24.55
N THR A 7 -1.84 4.83 -24.19
CA THR A 7 -2.72 3.64 -24.19
C THR A 7 -2.79 3.07 -22.78
N ALA A 8 -4.00 2.92 -22.26
CA ALA A 8 -4.25 2.31 -20.96
C ALA A 8 -5.29 1.20 -21.11
N ARG A 9 -5.09 0.09 -20.38
CA ARG A 9 -6.09 -0.98 -20.28
C ARG A 9 -6.99 -0.70 -19.09
N VAL A 10 -8.30 -0.77 -19.32
CA VAL A 10 -9.34 -0.53 -18.32
C VAL A 10 -10.43 -1.56 -18.47
N ASP A 11 -11.07 -1.89 -17.36
CA ASP A 11 -12.25 -2.74 -17.35
C ASP A 11 -13.37 -2.14 -18.23
N SER A 12 -14.02 -2.99 -19.03
CA SER A 12 -14.94 -2.54 -20.07
C SER A 12 -16.28 -2.05 -19.52
N GLU A 13 -16.70 -2.52 -18.35
CA GLU A 13 -17.93 -2.11 -17.69
C GLU A 13 -17.70 -0.75 -17.01
N ARG A 14 -16.63 -0.63 -16.22
CA ARG A 14 -16.20 0.62 -15.60
C ARG A 14 -15.95 1.71 -16.64
N LYS A 15 -15.33 1.37 -17.76
CA LYS A 15 -15.13 2.31 -18.88
C LYS A 15 -16.45 2.92 -19.34
N ARG A 16 -17.49 2.10 -19.53
CA ARG A 16 -18.80 2.54 -20.01
C ARG A 16 -19.54 3.40 -18.99
N GLU A 17 -19.41 3.08 -17.71
CA GLU A 17 -19.98 3.89 -16.63
C GLU A 17 -19.36 5.28 -16.58
N ALA A 18 -18.03 5.35 -16.60
CA ALA A 18 -17.33 6.62 -16.62
C ALA A 18 -17.60 7.42 -17.90
N GLU A 19 -17.74 6.80 -19.09
CA GLU A 19 -18.17 7.52 -20.31
C GLU A 19 -19.55 8.16 -20.16
N ARG A 20 -20.50 7.48 -19.49
CA ARG A 20 -21.83 8.05 -19.24
C ARG A 20 -21.72 9.31 -18.39
N VAL A 21 -20.86 9.30 -17.37
CA VAL A 21 -20.61 10.48 -16.53
C VAL A 21 -19.96 11.59 -17.34
N LEU A 22 -18.87 11.30 -18.06
CA LEU A 22 -18.15 12.28 -18.87
C LEU A 22 -19.07 12.95 -19.91
N LYS A 23 -19.90 12.16 -20.60
CA LYS A 23 -20.89 12.68 -21.57
C LYS A 23 -21.90 13.63 -20.94
N LYS A 24 -22.39 13.35 -19.73
CA LYS A 24 -23.30 14.27 -19.01
C LYS A 24 -22.67 15.64 -18.76
N HIS A 25 -21.34 15.69 -18.66
CA HIS A 25 -20.58 16.92 -18.47
C HIS A 25 -19.96 17.45 -19.77
N GLY A 26 -20.33 16.93 -20.93
CA GLY A 26 -19.80 17.36 -22.23
C GLY A 26 -18.31 17.08 -22.41
N ARG A 27 -17.77 16.10 -21.70
CA ARG A 27 -16.34 15.75 -21.67
C ARG A 27 -16.08 14.39 -22.33
N THR A 28 -14.85 14.19 -22.79
CA THR A 28 -14.34 12.90 -23.24
C THR A 28 -13.16 12.43 -22.37
N TYR A 29 -12.77 11.17 -22.49
CA TYR A 29 -11.52 10.68 -21.87
C TYR A 29 -10.30 11.44 -22.36
N SER A 30 -10.25 11.77 -23.64
CA SER A 30 -9.14 12.52 -24.21
C SER A 30 -9.00 13.90 -23.58
N ASP A 31 -10.12 14.57 -23.30
CA ASP A 31 -10.11 15.86 -22.61
C ASP A 31 -9.64 15.69 -21.16
N LEU A 32 -10.14 14.66 -20.46
CA LEU A 32 -9.75 14.40 -19.08
C LEU A 32 -8.26 14.06 -18.94
N ILE A 33 -7.73 13.19 -19.82
CA ILE A 33 -6.32 12.80 -19.84
C ILE A 33 -5.45 14.00 -20.22
N ARG A 34 -5.89 14.83 -21.17
CA ARG A 34 -5.18 16.05 -21.55
C ARG A 34 -5.13 17.05 -20.40
N ASP A 35 -6.27 17.34 -19.77
CA ASP A 35 -6.34 18.27 -18.63
C ASP A 35 -5.50 17.78 -17.46
N LEU A 36 -5.52 16.47 -17.18
CA LEU A 36 -4.67 15.87 -16.16
C LEU A 36 -3.18 16.02 -16.50
N THR A 37 -2.79 15.72 -17.75
CA THR A 37 -1.40 15.83 -18.20
C THR A 37 -0.93 17.28 -18.12
N ASP A 38 -1.75 18.22 -18.57
CA ASP A 38 -1.49 19.66 -18.51
C ASP A 38 -1.38 20.14 -17.06
N TYR A 39 -2.25 19.66 -16.17
CA TYR A 39 -2.19 19.99 -14.75
C TYR A 39 -0.87 19.53 -14.15
N LEU A 40 -0.53 18.24 -14.31
CA LEU A 40 0.71 17.65 -13.78
C LEU A 40 1.95 18.39 -14.31
N ALA A 41 1.97 18.73 -15.60
CA ALA A 41 3.08 19.44 -16.22
C ALA A 41 3.22 20.89 -15.72
N ARG A 42 2.10 21.55 -15.39
CA ARG A 42 2.10 22.96 -14.93
C ARG A 42 2.39 23.09 -13.45
N THR A 43 1.84 22.20 -12.62
CA THR A 43 1.91 22.32 -11.15
C THR A 43 3.00 21.45 -10.54
N GLY A 44 3.36 20.34 -11.19
CA GLY A 44 4.24 19.33 -10.59
C GLY A 44 3.59 18.55 -9.43
N GLU A 45 2.30 18.75 -9.18
CA GLU A 45 1.56 18.13 -8.07
C GLU A 45 0.45 17.23 -8.60
N LEU A 46 0.10 16.19 -7.83
CA LEU A 46 -1.10 15.40 -8.09
C LEU A 46 -2.37 16.23 -7.81
N PRO A 47 -3.45 16.04 -8.60
CA PRO A 47 -4.72 16.67 -8.29
C PRO A 47 -5.21 16.34 -6.88
N LEU A 48 -6.00 17.26 -6.29
CA LEU A 48 -6.51 17.13 -4.92
C LEU A 48 -7.22 15.79 -4.65
N PHE A 49 -8.04 15.31 -5.59
CA PHE A 49 -8.78 14.06 -5.41
C PHE A 49 -7.86 12.83 -5.35
N GLU A 50 -6.75 12.83 -6.11
CA GLU A 50 -5.72 11.77 -6.05
C GLU A 50 -5.02 11.80 -4.70
N ARG A 51 -4.59 12.99 -4.25
CA ARG A 51 -3.94 13.16 -2.93
C ARG A 51 -4.83 12.65 -1.79
N GLN A 52 -6.11 13.01 -1.79
CA GLN A 52 -7.07 12.57 -0.77
C GLN A 52 -7.33 11.05 -0.84
N THR A 53 -7.40 10.48 -2.04
CA THR A 53 -7.60 9.03 -2.19
C THR A 53 -6.39 8.25 -1.68
N LEU A 54 -5.17 8.72 -1.98
CA LEU A 54 -3.93 8.15 -1.47
C LEU A 54 -3.85 8.25 0.06
N GLU A 55 -4.18 9.41 0.64
CA GLU A 55 -4.25 9.59 2.09
C GLU A 55 -5.26 8.64 2.74
N LEU A 56 -6.42 8.40 2.12
CA LEU A 56 -7.41 7.44 2.62
C LEU A 56 -6.86 6.01 2.61
N ILE A 57 -6.24 5.59 1.51
CA ILE A 57 -5.62 4.26 1.38
C ILE A 57 -4.49 4.10 2.41
N GLU A 58 -3.60 5.09 2.53
CA GLU A 58 -2.52 5.06 3.52
C GLU A 58 -3.05 5.01 4.96
N ASN A 59 -4.13 5.74 5.25
CA ASN A 59 -4.74 5.74 6.57
C ASN A 59 -5.41 4.39 6.89
N GLU A 60 -6.03 3.74 5.90
CA GLU A 60 -6.53 2.38 6.07
C GLU A 60 -5.39 1.37 6.32
N GLU A 61 -4.29 1.48 5.60
CA GLU A 61 -3.11 0.63 5.81
C GLU A 61 -2.48 0.86 7.19
N LYS A 62 -2.34 2.12 7.61
CA LYS A 62 -1.86 2.47 8.96
C LYS A 62 -2.77 1.89 10.04
N ARG A 63 -4.09 2.02 9.89
CA ARG A 63 -5.07 1.40 10.81
C ARG A 63 -4.94 -0.11 10.87
N ARG A 64 -4.75 -0.79 9.72
CA ARG A 64 -4.51 -2.24 9.69
C ARG A 64 -3.23 -2.64 10.43
N ARG A 65 -2.14 -1.90 10.24
CA ARG A 65 -0.87 -2.16 10.95
C ARG A 65 -1.01 -1.94 12.46
N ILE A 66 -1.68 -0.87 12.88
CA ILE A 66 -1.93 -0.61 14.30
C ILE A 66 -2.77 -1.74 14.91
N ALA A 67 -3.86 -2.16 14.24
CA ALA A 67 -4.68 -3.27 14.72
C ALA A 67 -3.89 -4.59 14.85
N GLN A 68 -2.95 -4.86 13.95
CA GLN A 68 -2.06 -6.02 14.06
C GLN A 68 -1.11 -5.91 15.26
N LEU A 69 -0.54 -4.73 15.50
CA LEU A 69 0.34 -4.48 16.65
C LEU A 69 -0.43 -4.57 17.97
N GLU A 70 -1.64 -4.03 18.04
CA GLU A 70 -2.53 -4.16 19.20
C GLU A 70 -2.91 -5.63 19.45
N ALA A 71 -3.21 -6.39 18.40
CA ALA A 71 -3.49 -7.81 18.52
C ALA A 71 -2.27 -8.61 19.01
N PHE A 72 -1.06 -8.23 18.60
CA PHE A 72 0.18 -8.82 19.10
C PHE A 72 0.45 -8.43 20.56
N ALA A 73 0.32 -7.15 20.90
CA ALA A 73 0.59 -6.62 22.24
C ALA A 73 -0.41 -7.14 23.29
N ASN A 74 -1.67 -7.33 22.90
CA ASN A 74 -2.72 -7.86 23.78
C ASN A 74 -2.79 -9.39 23.78
N ARG A 75 -1.91 -10.07 23.04
CA ARG A 75 -1.85 -11.54 23.07
C ARG A 75 -1.35 -11.96 24.46
N PRO A 76 -2.08 -12.83 25.18
CA PRO A 76 -1.59 -13.33 26.45
C PRO A 76 -0.24 -14.00 26.21
N VAL A 77 0.76 -13.55 26.95
CA VAL A 77 2.08 -14.17 26.94
C VAL A 77 1.88 -15.62 27.34
N PRO A 78 2.32 -16.60 26.54
CA PRO A 78 2.18 -17.99 26.91
C PRO A 78 2.82 -18.20 28.29
N PRO A 79 2.19 -19.03 29.15
CA PRO A 79 2.77 -19.34 30.44
C PRO A 79 4.17 -19.89 30.23
N VAL A 80 5.12 -19.38 31.01
CA VAL A 80 6.48 -19.89 31.08
C VAL A 80 6.39 -21.36 31.51
N LEU A 81 6.80 -22.29 30.65
CA LEU A 81 6.68 -23.73 30.85
C LEU A 81 7.82 -24.32 31.69
N ASP A 82 8.89 -23.54 31.90
CA ASP A 82 10.10 -23.91 32.63
C ASP A 82 10.69 -22.71 33.38
N ASP A 83 11.34 -22.90 34.53
CA ASP A 83 12.01 -21.80 35.27
C ASP A 83 13.30 -21.30 34.56
N ARG A 84 13.43 -21.53 33.25
CA ARG A 84 14.60 -21.16 32.47
C ARG A 84 14.47 -19.71 32.02
N SER A 85 15.53 -18.93 32.25
CA SER A 85 15.59 -17.57 31.74
C SER A 85 15.80 -17.57 30.22
N ASP A 86 15.27 -16.54 29.54
CA ASP A 86 15.53 -16.28 28.11
C ASP A 86 17.03 -16.28 27.79
N GLU A 87 17.86 -15.83 28.73
CA GLU A 87 19.31 -15.80 28.62
C GLU A 87 19.93 -17.20 28.54
N ALA A 88 19.38 -18.17 29.29
CA ALA A 88 19.82 -19.57 29.24
C ALA A 88 19.41 -20.26 27.93
N LEU A 89 18.25 -19.92 27.37
CA LEU A 89 17.79 -20.45 26.07
C LEU A 89 18.58 -19.85 24.90
N LEU A 90 18.94 -18.57 24.99
CA LEU A 90 19.79 -17.91 24.00
C LEU A 90 21.23 -18.42 24.04
N ALA A 91 21.76 -18.78 25.21
CA ALA A 91 23.06 -19.42 25.35
C ALA A 91 23.08 -20.82 24.72
N GLU A 92 22.09 -21.66 24.99
CA GLU A 92 21.99 -23.01 24.43
C GLU A 92 21.83 -23.00 22.90
N SER A 93 20.96 -22.13 22.37
CA SER A 93 20.80 -21.98 20.91
C SER A 93 21.99 -21.33 20.20
N ARG A 94 22.89 -20.69 20.95
CA ARG A 94 24.19 -20.19 20.46
C ARG A 94 25.18 -21.36 20.40
N ASP A 95 25.29 -22.12 21.47
CA ASP A 95 26.20 -23.28 21.56
C ASP A 95 25.82 -24.39 20.56
N GLU A 96 24.53 -24.66 20.36
CA GLU A 96 24.04 -25.59 19.33
C GLU A 96 24.36 -25.12 17.90
N ARG A 97 24.33 -23.80 17.66
CA ARG A 97 24.69 -23.22 16.36
C ARG A 97 26.17 -23.38 16.07
N PHE A 98 27.03 -23.13 17.06
CA PHE A 98 28.48 -23.23 16.88
C PHE A 98 28.98 -24.69 16.87
N SER A 99 28.34 -25.58 17.63
CA SER A 99 28.66 -27.02 17.62
C SER A 99 28.34 -27.70 16.28
N ARG A 100 27.39 -27.17 15.51
CA ARG A 100 27.02 -27.67 14.17
C ARG A 100 28.00 -27.24 13.07
N PHE A 101 28.94 -26.34 13.35
CA PHE A 101 29.98 -25.91 12.42
C PHE A 101 31.34 -26.59 12.66
N GLU A 102 31.52 -27.31 13.77
CA GLU A 102 32.75 -28.04 14.11
C GLU A 102 32.67 -29.57 13.90
N ALA A 103 31.58 -30.07 13.29
CA ALA A 103 31.40 -31.47 12.87
C ALA A 103 31.31 -31.56 11.34
#